data_AF-A0A842V4A5-F1
#
_entry.id   AF-A0A842V4A5-F1
#
_cell.length_a   1.000
_cell.length_b   1.000
_cell.length_c   1.000
_cell.angle_alpha   90.00
_cell.angle_beta   90.00
_cell.angle_gamma   90.00
#
_symmetry.space_group_name_H-M   'P 1'
#
loop_
_entity.id
_entity.type
_entity.pdbx_description
1 polymer ?
#
loop_
_entity_poly.entity_id
_entity_poly.type
_entity_poly.pdbx_seq_one_letter_code
_entity_poly.pdbx_strand_id
1 'polypeptide(L)'
;MKYAVIGIFGTLLVVMLLAVACEPTGQAVLTPLDSTMERIAELDQKYGISLHDYDDSVAHIKYNPRYPNPLNVADFDPIIQDFADLALELEPGSYERTIVEARIDLLEAEKFYKMATKTKKGLVDDGFRCSEGIYVQAATLNFRSCVTYGRSAVEKYSYLVENHYNLTDKTLDIRRYWVNSLNESFDEIESYSRKNKKTFEKLCNVTIS
;
A
#
# COMPACT_ATOMS: atom_id res chain seq x y z
N MET A 1 1.83 41.90 64.39
CA MET A 1 1.39 41.52 63.02
C MET A 1 2.57 41.54 62.05
N LYS A 2 3.53 40.60 62.15
CA LYS A 2 4.71 40.58 61.24
C LYS A 2 5.13 39.19 60.73
N TYR A 3 4.42 38.11 61.08
CA TYR A 3 4.85 36.74 60.73
C TYR A 3 3.87 35.96 59.85
N ALA A 4 2.71 36.54 59.50
CA ALA A 4 1.68 35.82 58.74
C ALA A 4 1.80 35.95 57.21
N VAL A 5 2.62 36.90 56.69
CA VAL A 5 2.69 37.20 55.25
C VAL A 5 3.78 36.38 54.53
N ILE A 6 4.76 35.84 55.26
CA ILE A 6 5.89 35.10 54.66
C ILE A 6 5.51 33.63 54.37
N GLY A 7 4.52 33.07 55.08
CA GLY A 7 4.12 31.67 54.92
C GLY A 7 3.34 31.36 53.63
N ILE A 8 2.66 32.35 53.05
CA ILE A 8 1.81 32.15 51.85
C ILE A 8 2.64 32.23 50.55
N PHE A 9 3.69 33.05 50.52
CA PHE A 9 4.59 33.10 49.37
C PHE A 9 5.51 31.89 49.27
N GLY A 10 5.88 31.28 50.40
CA GLY A 10 6.70 30.05 50.42
C GLY A 10 5.98 28.83 49.86
N THR A 11 4.69 28.64 50.18
CA THR A 11 3.90 27.51 49.66
C THR A 11 3.56 27.66 48.18
N LEU A 12 3.30 28.88 47.70
CA LEU A 12 3.03 29.13 46.27
C LEU A 12 4.27 28.86 45.38
N LEU A 13 5.47 29.18 45.87
CA LEU A 13 6.71 28.92 45.14
C LEU A 13 7.01 27.40 45.04
N VAL A 14 6.70 26.63 46.08
CA VAL A 14 6.91 25.17 46.09
C VAL A 14 5.89 24.44 45.20
N VAL A 15 4.65 24.92 45.11
CA VAL A 15 3.65 24.37 44.19
C VAL A 15 3.97 24.72 42.73
N MET A 16 4.53 25.92 42.45
CA MET A 16 5.02 26.27 41.12
C MET A 16 6.26 25.47 40.72
N LEU A 17 7.17 25.17 41.66
CA LEU A 17 8.34 24.31 41.41
C LEU A 17 7.96 22.84 41.19
N LEU A 18 6.89 22.35 41.83
CA LEU A 18 6.35 21.01 41.59
C LEU A 18 5.54 20.90 40.29
N ALA A 19 4.98 22.01 39.77
CA ALA A 19 4.33 22.04 38.46
C ALA A 19 5.32 22.04 37.28
N VAL A 20 6.58 22.44 37.50
CA VAL A 20 7.66 22.41 36.49
C VAL A 20 8.43 21.08 36.50
N ALA A 21 8.26 20.25 37.54
CA ALA A 21 8.94 18.95 37.65
C ALA A 21 8.13 17.75 37.12
N CYS A 22 6.97 18.00 36.51
CA CYS A 22 6.24 17.02 35.70
C CYS A 22 6.45 17.33 34.22
N GLU A 23 7.70 17.45 33.79
CA GLU A 23 8.02 17.19 32.38
C GLU A 23 7.71 15.71 32.14
N PRO A 24 6.80 15.36 31.23
CA PRO A 24 6.60 13.97 30.88
C PRO A 24 7.94 13.46 30.35
N THR A 25 8.47 12.49 31.08
CA THR A 25 9.60 11.66 30.71
C THR A 25 9.56 11.33 29.22
N GLY A 26 10.43 11.99 28.44
CA GLY A 26 11.12 11.45 27.27
C GLY A 26 10.33 10.67 26.21
N GLN A 27 9.01 10.84 26.08
CA GLN A 27 8.29 10.36 24.91
C GLN A 27 8.57 11.35 23.78
N ALA A 28 9.44 10.96 22.85
CA ALA A 28 9.58 11.68 21.59
C ALA A 28 8.19 11.85 21.00
N VAL A 29 7.73 13.10 20.84
CA VAL A 29 6.48 13.39 20.14
C VAL A 29 6.69 12.94 18.70
N LEU A 30 6.07 11.83 18.32
CA LEU A 30 6.13 11.30 16.97
C LEU A 30 5.58 12.36 16.01
N THR A 31 6.26 12.56 14.88
CA THR A 31 5.71 13.40 13.82
C THR A 31 4.44 12.73 13.26
N PRO A 32 3.53 13.49 12.62
CA PRO A 32 2.35 12.90 11.97
C PRO A 32 2.70 11.77 10.99
N LEU A 33 3.82 11.91 10.30
CA LEU A 33 4.38 10.87 9.45
C LEU A 33 4.79 9.63 10.25
N ASP A 34 5.60 9.79 11.30
CA ASP A 34 6.08 8.64 12.09
C ASP A 34 4.91 7.85 12.67
N SER A 35 3.90 8.56 13.20
CA SER A 35 2.66 7.96 13.70
C SER A 35 1.90 7.20 12.59
N THR A 36 1.81 7.78 11.39
CA THR A 36 1.19 7.10 10.25
C THR A 36 1.97 5.85 9.86
N MET A 37 3.30 5.91 9.86
CA MET A 37 4.17 4.79 9.52
C MET A 37 4.10 3.66 10.54
N GLU A 38 4.02 3.98 11.83
CA GLU A 38 3.77 2.98 12.88
C GLU A 38 2.44 2.27 12.65
N ARG A 39 1.37 3.02 12.34
CA ARG A 39 0.06 2.41 12.05
C ARG A 39 0.05 1.56 10.78
N ILE A 40 0.76 1.97 9.73
CA ILE A 40 0.97 1.14 8.54
C ILE A 40 1.69 -0.15 8.93
N ALA A 41 2.77 -0.06 9.72
CA ALA A 41 3.53 -1.22 10.17
C ALA A 41 2.70 -2.17 11.05
N GLU A 42 1.82 -1.64 11.91
CA GLU A 42 0.87 -2.43 12.71
C GLU A 42 -0.12 -3.20 11.81
N LEU A 43 -0.69 -2.54 10.79
CA LEU A 43 -1.57 -3.19 9.82
C LEU A 43 -0.81 -4.25 9.00
N ASP A 44 0.39 -3.91 8.53
CA ASP A 44 1.25 -4.83 7.79
C ASP A 44 1.56 -6.09 8.64
N GLN A 45 1.92 -5.90 9.92
CA GLN A 45 2.16 -6.99 10.86
C GLN A 45 0.90 -7.82 11.13
N LYS A 46 -0.25 -7.18 11.34
CA LYS A 46 -1.53 -7.85 11.58
C LYS A 46 -1.89 -8.82 10.46
N TYR A 47 -1.57 -8.46 9.21
CA TYR A 47 -1.91 -9.25 8.03
C TYR A 47 -0.77 -10.08 7.46
N GLY A 48 0.44 -9.98 8.04
CA GLY A 48 1.62 -10.70 7.54
C GLY A 48 2.03 -10.24 6.14
N ILE A 49 1.88 -8.94 5.88
CA ILE A 49 2.26 -8.28 4.62
C ILE A 49 3.34 -7.24 4.90
N SER A 50 4.02 -6.78 3.85
CA SER A 50 5.02 -5.73 3.94
C SER A 50 5.04 -4.87 2.68
N LEU A 51 5.48 -3.62 2.78
CA LEU A 51 5.86 -2.85 1.60
C LEU A 51 7.04 -3.51 0.85
N HIS A 52 7.94 -4.16 1.58
CA HIS A 52 9.12 -4.82 1.03
C HIS A 52 8.81 -6.07 0.20
N ASP A 53 7.58 -6.59 0.25
CA ASP A 53 7.17 -7.65 -0.67
C ASP A 53 7.35 -7.22 -2.13
N TYR A 54 7.28 -5.91 -2.38
CA TYR A 54 7.39 -5.31 -3.70
C TYR A 54 8.82 -4.88 -4.05
N ASP A 55 9.85 -5.15 -3.23
CA ASP A 55 11.23 -4.71 -3.47
C ASP A 55 11.78 -5.21 -4.82
N ASP A 56 11.45 -6.47 -5.15
CA ASP A 56 11.73 -7.11 -6.45
C ASP A 56 10.55 -6.91 -7.44
N SER A 57 9.81 -5.81 -7.30
CA SER A 57 8.61 -5.49 -8.05
C SER A 57 7.41 -6.42 -7.78
N VAL A 58 6.45 -6.50 -8.73
CA VAL A 58 5.28 -7.38 -8.62
C VAL A 58 5.61 -8.85 -8.85
N ALA A 59 6.89 -9.17 -9.08
CA ALA A 59 7.36 -10.53 -9.32
C ALA A 59 7.04 -11.47 -8.16
N HIS A 60 7.03 -10.98 -6.91
CA HIS A 60 6.67 -11.75 -5.74
C HIS A 60 5.25 -12.34 -5.83
N ILE A 61 4.30 -11.64 -6.47
CA ILE A 61 2.92 -12.11 -6.63
C ILE A 61 2.89 -13.45 -7.39
N LYS A 62 3.82 -13.62 -8.34
CA LYS A 62 3.95 -14.82 -9.17
C LYS A 62 4.91 -15.86 -8.57
N TYR A 63 6.06 -15.44 -8.06
CA TYR A 63 7.18 -16.34 -7.75
C TYR A 63 7.43 -16.54 -6.26
N ASN A 64 6.96 -15.65 -5.39
CA ASN A 64 7.15 -15.75 -3.94
C ASN A 64 5.92 -15.23 -3.18
N PRO A 65 4.77 -15.93 -3.26
CA PRO A 65 3.56 -15.51 -2.56
C PRO A 65 3.74 -15.76 -1.05
N ARG A 66 4.34 -14.81 -0.35
CA ARG A 66 4.42 -14.68 1.12
C ARG A 66 4.35 -16.03 1.86
N TYR A 67 5.38 -16.87 1.74
CA TYR A 67 5.39 -18.19 2.39
C TYR A 67 5.71 -18.06 3.89
N PRO A 68 5.07 -18.82 4.80
CA PRO A 68 4.11 -19.91 4.55
C PRO A 68 2.63 -19.49 4.42
N ASN A 69 2.32 -18.20 4.55
CA ASN A 69 0.96 -17.69 4.63
C ASN A 69 0.61 -16.80 3.41
N PRO A 70 0.41 -17.39 2.22
CA PRO A 70 0.04 -16.62 1.04
C PRO A 70 -1.35 -16.02 1.21
N LEU A 71 -1.52 -14.76 0.80
CA LEU A 71 -2.84 -14.14 0.71
C LEU A 71 -3.66 -14.74 -0.45
N ASN A 72 -4.91 -15.06 -0.17
CA ASN A 72 -5.94 -15.37 -1.14
C ASN A 72 -6.73 -14.12 -1.50
N VAL A 73 -7.47 -14.17 -2.61
CA VAL A 73 -8.31 -13.05 -3.07
C VAL A 73 -9.27 -12.54 -1.99
N ALA A 74 -9.83 -13.44 -1.19
CA ALA A 74 -10.79 -13.09 -0.13
C ALA A 74 -10.16 -12.32 1.04
N ASP A 75 -8.84 -12.41 1.19
CA ASP A 75 -8.12 -11.77 2.29
C ASP A 75 -7.88 -10.28 2.02
N PHE A 76 -7.96 -9.83 0.77
CA PHE A 76 -7.63 -8.44 0.40
C PHE A 76 -8.68 -7.42 0.85
N ASP A 77 -9.97 -7.72 0.70
CA ASP A 77 -11.04 -6.77 1.05
C ASP A 77 -10.95 -6.24 2.49
N PRO A 78 -10.79 -7.08 3.54
CA PRO A 78 -10.63 -6.58 4.90
C PRO A 78 -9.33 -5.80 5.11
N ILE A 79 -8.23 -6.18 4.44
CA ILE A 79 -6.94 -5.46 4.52
C ILE A 79 -7.10 -4.06 3.92
N ILE A 80 -7.64 -3.97 2.72
CA ILE A 80 -7.88 -2.72 2.00
C ILE A 80 -8.81 -1.81 2.80
N GLN A 81 -9.85 -2.38 3.42
CA GLN A 81 -10.76 -1.60 4.26
C GLN A 81 -10.05 -0.98 5.47
N ASP A 82 -9.20 -1.74 6.18
CA ASP A 82 -8.47 -1.20 7.33
C ASP A 82 -7.51 -0.05 6.93
N PHE A 83 -6.85 -0.16 5.77
CA PHE A 83 -6.03 0.94 5.24
C PHE A 83 -6.91 2.11 4.78
N ALA A 84 -8.08 1.87 4.20
CA ALA A 84 -9.01 2.91 3.81
C ALA A 84 -9.53 3.69 5.04
N ASP A 85 -9.82 3.00 6.13
CA ASP A 85 -10.21 3.61 7.41
C ASP A 85 -9.09 4.50 7.95
N LEU A 86 -7.83 4.02 7.91
CA LEU A 86 -6.66 4.84 8.23
C LEU A 86 -6.57 6.08 7.33
N ALA A 87 -6.77 5.95 6.02
CA ALA A 87 -6.73 7.08 5.08
C ALA A 87 -7.80 8.15 5.36
N LEU A 88 -8.98 7.75 5.87
CA LEU A 88 -10.06 8.66 6.22
C LEU A 88 -9.74 9.53 7.45
N GLU A 89 -8.86 9.07 8.33
CA GLU A 89 -8.40 9.83 9.49
C GLU A 89 -7.35 10.90 9.14
N LEU A 90 -6.75 10.81 7.94
CA LEU A 90 -5.67 11.66 7.49
C LEU A 90 -6.17 12.83 6.62
N GLU A 91 -5.50 13.97 6.71
CA GLU A 91 -5.84 15.18 5.96
C GLU A 91 -5.82 14.90 4.44
N PRO A 92 -6.88 15.26 3.69
CA PRO A 92 -6.89 15.11 2.23
C PRO A 92 -5.71 15.81 1.56
N GLY A 93 -4.98 15.07 0.71
CA GLY A 93 -3.80 15.60 0.01
C GLY A 93 -2.52 15.67 0.84
N SER A 94 -2.55 15.24 2.11
CA SER A 94 -1.33 15.07 2.91
C SER A 94 -0.43 13.96 2.36
N TYR A 95 0.85 14.00 2.73
CA TYR A 95 1.82 12.98 2.32
C TYR A 95 1.50 11.64 2.97
N GLU A 96 1.13 11.66 4.24
CA GLU A 96 0.68 10.53 5.03
C GLU A 96 -0.46 9.80 4.33
N ARG A 97 -1.49 10.55 3.91
CA ARG A 97 -2.61 9.98 3.17
C ARG A 97 -2.19 9.42 1.81
N THR A 98 -1.30 10.13 1.10
CA THR A 98 -0.79 9.67 -0.20
C THR A 98 -0.05 8.34 -0.09
N ILE A 99 0.71 8.12 0.98
CA ILE A 99 1.40 6.85 1.26
C ILE A 99 0.38 5.72 1.48
N VAL A 100 -0.64 5.97 2.31
CA VAL A 100 -1.70 4.99 2.59
C VAL A 100 -2.50 4.65 1.33
N GLU A 101 -2.87 5.66 0.53
CA GLU A 101 -3.59 5.45 -0.73
C GLU A 101 -2.73 4.69 -1.77
N ALA A 102 -1.42 4.94 -1.83
CA ALA A 102 -0.52 4.17 -2.69
C ALA A 102 -0.44 2.70 -2.26
N ARG A 103 -0.46 2.44 -0.94
CA ARG A 103 -0.50 1.08 -0.38
C ARG A 103 -1.80 0.37 -0.73
N ILE A 104 -2.94 1.05 -0.61
CA ILE A 104 -4.26 0.53 -1.03
C ILE A 104 -4.23 0.13 -2.51
N ASP A 105 -3.73 1.02 -3.37
CA ASP A 105 -3.65 0.77 -4.80
C ASP A 105 -2.77 -0.43 -5.15
N LEU A 106 -1.63 -0.63 -4.46
CA LEU A 106 -0.81 -1.84 -4.63
C LEU A 106 -1.56 -3.12 -4.22
N LEU A 107 -2.32 -3.08 -3.12
CA LEU A 107 -3.11 -4.22 -2.64
C LEU A 107 -4.25 -4.55 -3.60
N GLU A 108 -4.96 -3.55 -4.14
CA GLU A 108 -5.96 -3.74 -5.19
C GLU A 108 -5.31 -4.32 -6.46
N ALA A 109 -4.16 -3.80 -6.86
CA ALA A 109 -3.43 -4.32 -8.01
C ALA A 109 -3.11 -5.82 -7.83
N GLU A 110 -2.63 -6.22 -6.65
CA GLU A 110 -2.34 -7.62 -6.35
C GLU A 110 -3.61 -8.49 -6.32
N LYS A 111 -4.68 -8.02 -5.69
CA LYS A 111 -5.98 -8.70 -5.67
C LYS A 111 -6.45 -9.00 -7.09
N PHE A 112 -6.43 -8.01 -7.98
CA PHE A 112 -6.85 -8.17 -9.36
C PHE A 112 -5.90 -9.07 -10.16
N TYR A 113 -4.59 -9.03 -9.90
CA TYR A 113 -3.66 -9.98 -10.50
C TYR A 113 -4.00 -11.43 -10.12
N LYS A 114 -4.25 -11.68 -8.81
CA LYS A 114 -4.66 -13.00 -8.31
C LYS A 114 -6.00 -13.42 -8.89
N MET A 115 -6.96 -12.52 -9.04
CA MET A 115 -8.24 -12.81 -9.71
C MET A 115 -8.03 -13.19 -11.18
N ALA A 116 -7.13 -12.52 -11.90
CA ALA A 116 -6.83 -12.82 -13.30
C ALA A 116 -6.19 -14.20 -13.47
N THR A 117 -5.32 -14.58 -12.54
CA THR A 117 -4.52 -15.81 -12.60
C THR A 117 -5.13 -17.02 -11.87
N LYS A 118 -6.22 -16.82 -11.12
CA LYS A 118 -6.93 -17.88 -10.37
C LYS A 118 -7.37 -19.05 -11.24
N THR A 119 -7.76 -18.78 -12.49
CA THR A 119 -8.27 -19.79 -13.41
C THR A 119 -7.38 -19.89 -14.65
N LYS A 120 -6.67 -21.02 -14.77
CA LYS A 120 -5.83 -21.37 -15.94
C LYS A 120 -6.57 -21.23 -17.28
N LYS A 121 -7.87 -21.52 -17.29
CA LYS A 121 -8.76 -21.40 -18.47
C LYS A 121 -8.85 -20.00 -19.06
N GLY A 122 -8.54 -18.96 -18.28
CA GLY A 122 -8.53 -17.58 -18.73
C GLY A 122 -7.21 -17.13 -19.36
N LEU A 123 -6.17 -17.98 -19.32
CA LEU A 123 -4.81 -17.65 -19.73
C LEU A 123 -4.43 -18.45 -20.98
N VAL A 124 -4.14 -17.77 -22.08
CA VAL A 124 -3.84 -18.43 -23.36
C VAL A 124 -2.56 -19.26 -23.31
N ASP A 125 -1.60 -18.88 -22.45
CA ASP A 125 -0.33 -19.60 -22.28
C ASP A 125 -0.50 -20.89 -21.44
N ASP A 126 -1.59 -21.04 -20.68
CA ASP A 126 -1.91 -22.26 -19.91
C ASP A 126 -2.79 -23.24 -20.70
N GLY A 127 -3.16 -22.89 -21.94
CA GLY A 127 -4.07 -23.63 -22.79
C GLY A 127 -5.54 -23.30 -22.52
N PHE A 128 -6.31 -23.16 -23.60
CA PHE A 128 -7.70 -22.73 -23.54
C PHE A 128 -8.55 -23.41 -24.62
N ARG A 129 -9.86 -23.35 -24.46
CA ARG A 129 -10.84 -23.70 -25.50
C ARG A 129 -11.64 -22.48 -25.91
N CYS A 130 -12.11 -22.44 -27.15
CA CYS A 130 -12.92 -21.31 -27.63
C CYS A 130 -14.25 -21.14 -26.86
N SER A 131 -14.78 -22.22 -26.25
CA SER A 131 -15.94 -22.15 -25.35
C SER A 131 -15.65 -21.49 -24.00
N GLU A 132 -14.38 -21.22 -23.68
CA GLU A 132 -13.93 -20.63 -22.41
C GLU A 132 -13.73 -19.10 -22.51
N GLY A 133 -14.24 -18.46 -23.57
CA GLY A 133 -14.06 -17.02 -23.80
C GLY A 133 -14.50 -16.12 -22.64
N ILE A 134 -15.50 -16.54 -21.86
CA ILE A 134 -15.91 -15.82 -20.64
C ILE A 134 -14.78 -15.72 -19.59
N TYR A 135 -13.95 -16.76 -19.47
CA TYR A 135 -12.83 -16.78 -18.53
C TYR A 135 -11.67 -15.92 -19.04
N VAL A 136 -11.42 -15.94 -20.35
CA VAL A 136 -10.40 -15.09 -20.98
C VAL A 136 -10.78 -13.62 -20.88
N GLN A 137 -12.06 -13.29 -21.10
CA GLN A 137 -12.56 -11.94 -20.92
C GLN A 137 -12.43 -11.50 -19.46
N ALA A 138 -12.86 -12.33 -18.50
CA ALA A 138 -12.72 -12.03 -17.08
C ALA A 138 -11.25 -11.81 -16.66
N ALA A 139 -10.33 -12.69 -17.11
CA ALA A 139 -8.91 -12.53 -16.83
C ALA A 139 -8.34 -11.24 -17.44
N THR A 140 -8.72 -10.91 -18.68
CA THR A 140 -8.31 -9.68 -19.36
C THR A 140 -8.79 -8.43 -18.61
N LEU A 141 -10.06 -8.42 -18.16
CA LEU A 141 -10.61 -7.33 -17.36
C LEU A 141 -9.86 -7.18 -16.03
N ASN A 142 -9.61 -8.28 -15.32
CA ASN A 142 -8.86 -8.26 -14.07
C ASN A 142 -7.42 -7.79 -14.26
N PHE A 143 -6.71 -8.21 -15.31
CA PHE A 143 -5.38 -7.66 -15.60
C PHE A 143 -5.43 -6.16 -15.90
N ARG A 144 -6.46 -5.67 -16.58
CA ARG A 144 -6.61 -4.23 -16.82
C ARG A 144 -6.81 -3.47 -15.51
N SER A 145 -7.67 -3.97 -14.61
CA SER A 145 -7.84 -3.39 -13.28
C SER A 145 -6.52 -3.41 -12.50
N CYS A 146 -5.81 -4.53 -12.51
CA CYS A 146 -4.48 -4.66 -11.90
C CYS A 146 -3.52 -3.56 -12.38
N VAL A 147 -3.43 -3.34 -13.69
CA VAL A 147 -2.60 -2.27 -14.27
C VAL A 147 -3.10 -0.89 -13.86
N THR A 148 -4.41 -0.63 -13.87
CA THR A 148 -4.96 0.68 -13.46
C THR A 148 -4.57 1.04 -12.03
N TYR A 149 -4.81 0.15 -11.07
CA TYR A 149 -4.42 0.39 -9.68
C TYR A 149 -2.90 0.45 -9.53
N GLY A 150 -2.17 -0.43 -10.23
CA GLY A 150 -0.71 -0.42 -10.23
C GLY A 150 -0.09 0.89 -10.69
N ARG A 151 -0.60 1.48 -11.78
CA ARG A 151 -0.15 2.79 -12.27
C ARG A 151 -0.51 3.90 -11.31
N SER A 152 -1.69 3.85 -10.70
CA SER A 152 -2.10 4.81 -9.68
C SER A 152 -1.15 4.78 -8.47
N ALA A 153 -0.73 3.59 -8.01
CA ALA A 153 0.29 3.46 -6.97
C ALA A 153 1.64 4.04 -7.41
N VAL A 154 2.10 3.70 -8.63
CA VAL A 154 3.37 4.21 -9.20
C VAL A 154 3.35 5.74 -9.29
N GLU A 155 2.25 6.34 -9.73
CA GLU A 155 2.10 7.80 -9.81
C GLU A 155 2.23 8.45 -8.43
N LYS A 156 1.56 7.89 -7.41
CA LYS A 156 1.67 8.38 -6.03
C LYS A 156 3.08 8.25 -5.47
N TYR A 157 3.74 7.11 -5.65
CA TYR A 157 5.12 6.94 -5.22
C TYR A 157 6.11 7.82 -5.98
N SER A 158 5.92 8.03 -7.28
CA SER A 158 6.73 8.96 -8.07
C SER A 158 6.60 10.37 -7.52
N TYR A 159 5.38 10.82 -7.23
CA TYR A 159 5.13 12.11 -6.61
C TYR A 159 5.86 12.27 -5.27
N LEU A 160 5.79 11.25 -4.40
CA LEU A 160 6.49 11.25 -3.10
C LEU A 160 8.01 11.30 -3.28
N VAL A 161 8.58 10.53 -4.20
CA VAL A 161 10.03 10.52 -4.48
C VAL A 161 10.52 11.85 -5.06
N GLU A 162 9.74 12.48 -5.94
CA GLU A 162 10.13 13.72 -6.61
C GLU A 162 10.04 14.94 -5.70
N ASN A 163 9.00 15.02 -4.86
CA ASN A 163 8.73 16.19 -4.03
C ASN A 163 9.26 16.03 -2.59
N HIS A 164 9.47 14.79 -2.13
CA HIS A 164 9.84 14.47 -0.74
C HIS A 164 10.95 13.42 -0.64
N TYR A 165 11.93 13.47 -1.54
CA TYR A 165 13.05 12.52 -1.61
C TYR A 165 13.72 12.20 -0.25
N ASN A 166 13.91 13.22 0.60
CA ASN A 166 14.52 13.04 1.93
C ASN A 166 13.66 12.22 2.90
N LEU A 167 12.34 12.24 2.72
CA LEU A 167 11.35 11.53 3.53
C LEU A 167 11.27 10.06 3.09
N THR A 168 11.30 9.83 1.78
CA THR A 168 11.24 8.48 1.20
C THR A 168 12.52 7.67 1.46
N ASP A 169 13.70 8.30 1.38
CA ASP A 169 14.99 7.62 1.60
C ASP A 169 15.27 7.30 3.07
N LYS A 170 14.78 8.13 4.01
CA LYS A 170 15.03 7.94 5.46
C LYS A 170 13.97 7.12 6.18
N THR A 171 12.74 7.08 5.68
CA THR A 171 11.58 6.57 6.44
C THR A 171 10.84 5.45 5.74
N LEU A 172 10.79 5.45 4.40
CA LEU A 172 9.95 4.53 3.62
C LEU A 172 10.76 3.49 2.84
N ASP A 173 12.07 3.69 2.69
CA ASP A 173 12.96 2.97 1.76
C ASP A 173 12.41 2.89 0.31
N ILE A 174 11.58 3.87 -0.07
CA ILE A 174 10.99 3.97 -1.40
C ILE A 174 11.97 4.71 -2.30
N ARG A 175 12.60 3.95 -3.22
CA ARG A 175 13.63 4.48 -4.12
C ARG A 175 13.10 4.65 -5.53
N ARG A 176 13.65 5.62 -6.27
CA ARG A 176 13.30 5.83 -7.69
C ARG A 176 13.46 4.56 -8.53
N TYR A 177 14.52 3.79 -8.29
CA TYR A 177 14.73 2.51 -8.98
C TYR A 177 13.60 1.51 -8.72
N TRP A 178 13.15 1.41 -7.47
CA TRP A 178 12.04 0.55 -7.08
C TRP A 178 10.73 0.97 -7.77
N VAL A 179 10.40 2.27 -7.77
CA VAL A 179 9.21 2.79 -8.48
C VAL A 179 9.27 2.51 -9.98
N ASN A 180 10.44 2.69 -10.60
CA ASN A 180 10.63 2.33 -12.01
C ASN A 180 10.44 0.83 -12.27
N SER A 181 10.96 -0.02 -11.39
CA SER A 181 10.80 -1.47 -11.50
C SER A 181 9.35 -1.91 -11.34
N LEU A 182 8.58 -1.27 -10.46
CA LEU A 182 7.12 -1.45 -10.37
C LEU A 182 6.42 -1.05 -11.66
N ASN A 183 6.79 0.11 -12.21
CA ASN A 183 6.21 0.62 -13.46
C ASN A 183 6.44 -0.35 -14.63
N GLU A 184 7.67 -0.84 -14.79
CA GLU A 184 8.05 -1.83 -15.81
C GLU A 184 7.25 -3.14 -15.66
N SER A 185 7.04 -3.59 -14.43
CA SER A 185 6.22 -4.77 -14.17
C SER A 185 4.75 -4.59 -14.58
N PHE A 186 4.17 -3.40 -14.39
CA PHE A 186 2.82 -3.12 -14.89
C PHE A 186 2.79 -2.98 -16.41
N ASP A 187 3.87 -2.53 -17.06
CA ASP A 187 4.03 -2.61 -18.53
C ASP A 187 4.01 -4.07 -19.02
N GLU A 188 4.71 -4.97 -18.32
CA GLU A 188 4.72 -6.40 -18.64
C GLU A 188 3.33 -7.04 -18.47
N ILE A 189 2.63 -6.73 -17.38
CA ILE A 189 1.26 -7.23 -17.15
C ILE A 189 0.30 -6.72 -18.22
N GLU A 190 0.41 -5.44 -18.62
CA GLU A 190 -0.42 -4.88 -19.68
C GLU A 190 -0.15 -5.57 -21.02
N SER A 191 1.12 -5.75 -21.37
CA SER A 191 1.54 -6.46 -22.57
C SER A 191 1.00 -7.89 -22.57
N TYR A 192 1.10 -8.59 -21.43
CA TYR A 192 0.55 -9.92 -21.24
C TYR A 192 -0.97 -9.96 -21.43
N SER A 193 -1.72 -9.04 -20.81
CA SER A 193 -3.17 -8.90 -20.98
C SER A 193 -3.58 -8.70 -22.44
N ARG A 194 -2.89 -7.81 -23.15
CA ARG A 194 -3.12 -7.56 -24.58
C ARG A 194 -2.82 -8.80 -25.42
N LYS A 195 -1.73 -9.53 -25.13
CA LYS A 195 -1.39 -10.80 -25.79
C LYS A 195 -2.46 -11.86 -25.53
N ASN A 196 -2.95 -11.96 -24.30
CA ASN A 196 -3.98 -12.90 -23.88
C ASN A 196 -5.26 -12.71 -24.71
N LYS A 197 -5.77 -11.47 -24.76
CA LYS A 197 -6.92 -11.10 -25.59
C LYS A 197 -6.70 -11.38 -27.08
N LYS A 198 -5.64 -10.83 -27.67
CA LYS A 198 -5.37 -10.94 -29.12
C LYS A 198 -5.21 -12.38 -29.58
N THR A 199 -4.53 -13.21 -28.78
CA THR A 199 -4.32 -14.63 -29.11
C THR A 199 -5.64 -15.39 -29.12
N PHE A 200 -6.50 -15.17 -28.13
CA PHE A 200 -7.82 -15.78 -28.07
C PHE A 200 -8.69 -15.37 -29.26
N GLU A 201 -8.80 -14.06 -29.51
CA GLU A 201 -9.59 -13.51 -30.61
C GLU A 201 -9.16 -14.07 -31.96
N LYS A 202 -7.85 -14.14 -32.20
CA LYS A 202 -7.27 -14.69 -33.43
C LYS A 202 -7.54 -16.18 -33.60
N LEU A 203 -7.35 -16.99 -32.55
CA LEU A 203 -7.47 -18.45 -32.65
C LEU A 203 -8.92 -18.93 -32.66
N CYS A 204 -9.83 -18.17 -32.03
CA CYS A 204 -11.25 -18.52 -31.97
C CYS A 204 -12.12 -17.77 -32.97
N ASN A 205 -11.55 -16.83 -33.73
CA ASN A 205 -12.26 -15.98 -34.69
C ASN A 205 -13.44 -15.24 -34.05
N VAL A 206 -13.19 -14.62 -32.89
CA VAL A 206 -14.17 -13.85 -32.11
C VAL A 206 -13.55 -12.52 -31.67
N THR A 207 -14.39 -11.58 -31.23
CA THR A 207 -13.96 -10.34 -30.57
C THR A 207 -14.55 -10.33 -29.17
N ILE A 208 -13.72 -10.09 -28.16
CA ILE A 208 -14.17 -9.94 -26.77
C ILE A 208 -13.97 -8.49 -26.32
N SER A 209 -14.90 -7.94 -25.55
CA SER A 209 -14.83 -6.55 -25.08
C SER A 209 -13.75 -6.40 -24.02
#